data_AF-A0A937CQV7-F1
#
_entry.id   AF-A0A937CQV7-F1
#
_cell.length_a   1.000
_cell.length_b   1.000
_cell.length_c   1.000
_cell.angle_alpha   90.00
_cell.angle_beta   90.00
_cell.angle_gamma   90.00
#
_symmetry.space_group_name_H-M   'P 1'
#
loop_
_entity.id
_entity.type
_entity.pdbx_description
1 polymer ?
#
loop_
_entity_poly.entity_id
_entity_poly.type
_entity_poly.pdbx_seq_one_letter_code
_entity_poly.pdbx_strand_id
1 'polypeptide(L)'
;MARIKYNAPIETFQTIWDGISETELTVTRDRGDKVVVEDAAGNQLEFSGKNLDWTDAGLVGGVIREISLSNERGKELFEIKDVKLDAASFTAAFNENGLDGVLSAALVGDDDIKGSKGADWLDGMGGEDRLVGDKGDDFLDGGVGNDLLIGGHGSDSFVFKVGGGTDFVKDFNLGNKGSDFIAVDADLIEFAHWQQDGKNLVIDFGGEDKLILKHVDAEDFSSNFIVALPEIV
;
A
#
# COMPACT_ATOMS: atom_id res chain seq x y z
N MET A 1 -3.57 -1.35 -13.11
CA MET A 1 -4.64 -0.56 -12.49
C MET A 1 -5.71 -1.45 -11.90
N ALA A 2 -5.27 -2.10 -10.84
CA ALA A 2 -6.12 -2.41 -9.74
C ALA A 2 -6.57 -1.12 -9.04
N ARG A 3 -7.64 -1.25 -8.26
CA ARG A 3 -8.22 -0.18 -7.45
C ARG A 3 -8.30 -0.67 -6.02
N ILE A 4 -7.70 0.08 -5.11
CA ILE A 4 -7.56 -0.33 -3.73
C ILE A 4 -8.34 0.63 -2.84
N LYS A 5 -9.11 0.07 -1.91
CA LYS A 5 -9.89 0.82 -0.96
C LYS A 5 -9.73 0.24 0.45
N TYR A 6 -9.14 1.04 1.33
CA TYR A 6 -9.12 0.76 2.76
C TYR A 6 -10.38 1.32 3.41
N ASN A 7 -11.02 0.52 4.25
CA ASN A 7 -12.22 0.88 5.02
C ASN A 7 -11.99 0.81 6.54
N ALA A 8 -10.78 0.43 6.94
CA ALA A 8 -10.25 0.41 8.29
C ALA A 8 -8.71 0.52 8.24
N PRO A 9 -8.06 1.00 9.32
CA PRO A 9 -6.60 1.07 9.44
C PRO A 9 -5.90 -0.26 9.13
N ILE A 10 -4.74 -0.21 8.44
CA ILE A 10 -4.02 -1.40 7.97
C ILE A 10 -3.56 -2.34 9.10
N GLU A 11 -3.40 -1.84 10.34
CA GLU A 11 -3.02 -2.67 11.50
C GLU A 11 -3.98 -3.86 11.66
N THR A 12 -5.14 -3.82 10.99
CA THR A 12 -6.12 -4.89 10.93
C THR A 12 -5.81 -5.97 9.88
N PHE A 13 -5.05 -5.73 8.81
CA PHE A 13 -4.80 -6.76 7.76
C PHE A 13 -3.66 -7.69 8.15
N GLN A 14 -2.46 -7.14 8.39
CA GLN A 14 -1.28 -7.92 8.79
C GLN A 14 -1.50 -8.62 10.13
N THR A 15 -2.02 -7.92 11.17
CA THR A 15 -2.28 -8.57 12.47
C THR A 15 -3.32 -9.69 12.41
N ILE A 16 -4.30 -9.60 11.51
CA ILE A 16 -5.30 -10.67 11.43
C ILE A 16 -4.72 -11.86 10.66
N TRP A 17 -3.94 -11.66 9.58
CA TRP A 17 -3.50 -12.77 8.74
C TRP A 17 -2.06 -13.27 9.00
N ASP A 18 -1.22 -12.51 9.70
CA ASP A 18 0.08 -12.95 10.20
C ASP A 18 -0.12 -13.89 11.39
N GLY A 19 0.42 -15.10 11.28
CA GLY A 19 0.43 -16.07 12.37
C GLY A 19 -0.83 -16.92 12.52
N ILE A 20 -1.82 -16.83 11.61
CA ILE A 20 -2.88 -17.84 11.57
C ILE A 20 -2.29 -19.19 11.12
N SER A 21 -2.40 -20.19 11.97
CA SER A 21 -2.10 -21.57 11.59
C SER A 21 -3.11 -22.07 10.58
N GLU A 22 -2.66 -22.66 9.46
CA GLU A 22 -3.52 -23.25 8.42
C GLU A 22 -4.56 -24.24 8.99
N THR A 23 -4.31 -24.81 10.18
CA THR A 23 -5.22 -25.72 10.87
C THR A 23 -6.48 -25.08 11.44
N GLU A 24 -6.53 -23.74 11.53
CA GLU A 24 -7.66 -22.98 12.08
C GLU A 24 -8.51 -22.32 10.99
N LEU A 25 -8.17 -22.54 9.72
CA LEU A 25 -8.83 -21.93 8.57
C LEU A 25 -9.93 -22.82 8.00
N THR A 26 -11.09 -22.23 7.74
CA THR A 26 -12.17 -22.86 6.97
C THR A 26 -12.17 -22.29 5.56
N VAL A 27 -11.99 -23.16 4.56
CA VAL A 27 -12.05 -22.77 3.14
C VAL A 27 -13.42 -23.14 2.55
N THR A 28 -14.17 -22.13 2.11
CA THR A 28 -15.44 -22.31 1.40
C THR A 28 -15.28 -21.91 -0.07
N ARG A 29 -15.85 -22.70 -0.98
CA ARG A 29 -15.81 -22.47 -2.43
C ARG A 29 -17.23 -22.38 -2.98
N ASP A 30 -17.54 -21.35 -3.77
CA ASP A 30 -18.81 -21.25 -4.49
C ASP A 30 -18.58 -21.42 -6.00
N ARG A 31 -19.12 -22.51 -6.57
CA ARG A 31 -19.29 -22.80 -8.01
C ARG A 31 -18.15 -22.37 -8.96
N GLY A 32 -16.90 -22.29 -8.47
CA GLY A 32 -15.70 -21.95 -9.23
C GLY A 32 -15.18 -20.54 -8.94
N ASP A 33 -16.01 -19.52 -9.08
CA ASP A 33 -15.54 -18.12 -9.21
C ASP A 33 -15.17 -17.41 -7.90
N LYS A 34 -15.30 -18.08 -6.75
CA LYS A 34 -15.04 -17.49 -5.44
C LYS A 34 -14.49 -18.50 -4.45
N VAL A 35 -13.46 -18.08 -3.71
CA VAL A 35 -12.94 -18.75 -2.53
C VAL A 35 -12.96 -17.80 -1.35
N VAL A 36 -13.44 -18.30 -0.23
CA VAL A 36 -13.44 -17.61 1.06
C VAL A 36 -12.60 -18.43 2.03
N VAL A 37 -11.65 -17.78 2.66
CA VAL A 37 -10.83 -18.28 3.75
C VAL A 37 -11.32 -17.58 5.02
N GLU A 38 -11.87 -18.34 5.95
CA GLU A 38 -12.39 -17.84 7.22
C GLU A 38 -11.51 -18.30 8.39
N ASP A 39 -11.15 -17.38 9.29
CA ASP A 39 -10.42 -17.69 10.52
C ASP A 39 -11.34 -18.15 11.67
N ALA A 40 -10.77 -18.56 12.80
CA ALA A 40 -11.54 -19.00 13.96
C ALA A 40 -12.38 -17.88 14.62
N ALA A 41 -12.07 -16.61 14.36
CA ALA A 41 -12.82 -15.46 14.84
C ALA A 41 -14.00 -15.10 13.92
N GLY A 42 -14.04 -15.65 12.70
CA GLY A 42 -15.05 -15.38 11.68
C GLY A 42 -14.68 -14.29 10.69
N ASN A 43 -13.43 -13.79 10.70
CA ASN A 43 -12.94 -12.88 9.67
C ASN A 43 -12.78 -13.64 8.35
N GLN A 44 -13.05 -12.97 7.23
CA GLN A 44 -13.09 -13.60 5.91
C GLN A 44 -12.18 -12.89 4.93
N LEU A 45 -11.19 -13.59 4.40
CA LEU A 45 -10.45 -13.22 3.20
C LEU A 45 -11.08 -13.90 1.99
N GLU A 46 -11.43 -13.11 0.99
CA GLU A 46 -12.11 -13.56 -0.22
C GLU A 46 -11.27 -13.29 -1.46
N PHE A 47 -11.16 -14.30 -2.30
CA PHE A 47 -10.61 -14.22 -3.65
C PHE A 47 -11.73 -14.52 -4.63
N SER A 48 -12.02 -13.60 -5.54
CA SER A 48 -13.02 -13.82 -6.59
C SER A 48 -12.50 -13.41 -7.97
N GLY A 49 -13.09 -13.99 -9.01
CA GLY A 49 -12.54 -13.86 -10.34
C GLY A 49 -13.35 -14.54 -11.43
N LYS A 50 -12.70 -14.77 -12.56
CA LYS A 50 -13.34 -15.40 -13.73
C LYS A 50 -12.73 -16.76 -13.99
N ASN A 51 -13.60 -17.77 -14.07
CA ASN A 51 -13.23 -19.16 -14.37
C ASN A 51 -12.16 -19.67 -13.38
N LEU A 52 -12.26 -19.26 -12.11
CA LEU A 52 -11.32 -19.72 -11.11
C LEU A 52 -11.53 -21.23 -10.93
N ASP A 53 -10.43 -21.98 -11.03
CA ASP A 53 -10.41 -23.43 -10.89
C ASP A 53 -9.52 -23.79 -9.70
N TRP A 54 -10.16 -24.15 -8.59
CA TRP A 54 -9.49 -24.44 -7.32
C TRP A 54 -9.46 -25.95 -7.08
N THR A 55 -8.25 -26.45 -6.84
CA THR A 55 -8.02 -27.83 -6.40
C THR A 55 -7.56 -27.86 -4.95
N ASP A 56 -7.41 -29.06 -4.40
CA ASP A 56 -6.79 -29.23 -3.07
C ASP A 56 -5.31 -28.83 -3.05
N ALA A 57 -4.68 -28.70 -4.22
CA ALA A 57 -3.32 -28.18 -4.37
C ALA A 57 -3.26 -26.66 -4.60
N GLY A 58 -4.40 -25.96 -4.59
CA GLY A 58 -4.50 -24.51 -4.83
C GLY A 58 -5.17 -24.13 -6.14
N LEU A 59 -5.00 -22.87 -6.55
CA LEU A 59 -5.55 -22.31 -7.80
C LEU A 59 -4.79 -22.86 -9.01
N VAL A 60 -5.49 -23.51 -9.94
CA VAL A 60 -4.88 -24.13 -11.14
C VAL A 60 -5.34 -23.51 -12.46
N GLY A 61 -6.35 -22.64 -12.42
CA GLY A 61 -6.87 -21.97 -13.60
C GLY A 61 -7.70 -20.73 -13.27
N GLY A 62 -7.85 -19.85 -14.26
CA GLY A 62 -8.59 -18.60 -14.11
C GLY A 62 -7.73 -17.39 -13.76
N VAL A 63 -8.40 -16.28 -13.47
CA VAL A 63 -7.77 -15.00 -13.14
C VAL A 63 -8.52 -14.37 -11.97
N ILE A 64 -7.79 -14.04 -10.91
CA ILE A 64 -8.30 -13.29 -9.76
C ILE A 64 -8.55 -11.85 -10.22
N ARG A 65 -9.73 -11.35 -9.90
CA ARG A 65 -10.19 -9.98 -10.22
C ARG A 65 -10.38 -9.13 -8.99
N GLU A 66 -10.64 -9.76 -7.85
CA GLU A 66 -10.94 -9.07 -6.62
C GLU A 66 -10.40 -9.86 -5.42
N ILE A 67 -9.82 -9.12 -4.48
CA ILE A 67 -9.35 -9.61 -3.19
C ILE A 67 -9.97 -8.71 -2.14
N SER A 68 -10.67 -9.27 -1.16
CA SER A 68 -11.31 -8.47 -0.10
C SER A 68 -11.17 -9.11 1.26
N LEU A 69 -10.96 -8.28 2.29
CA LEU A 69 -10.99 -8.70 3.69
C LEU A 69 -12.23 -8.11 4.37
N SER A 70 -12.93 -8.94 5.13
CA SER A 70 -14.02 -8.50 6.00
C SER A 70 -13.90 -9.10 7.39
N ASN A 71 -14.43 -8.40 8.40
CA ASN A 71 -14.40 -8.89 9.76
C ASN A 71 -15.54 -9.86 10.07
N GLU A 72 -15.59 -10.38 11.30
CA GLU A 72 -16.59 -11.32 11.81
C GLU A 72 -18.05 -10.80 11.76
N ARG A 73 -18.21 -9.50 11.56
CA ARG A 73 -19.52 -8.83 11.42
C ARG A 73 -19.88 -8.56 9.96
N GLY A 74 -19.07 -9.01 9.02
CA GLY A 74 -19.22 -8.75 7.58
C GLY A 74 -18.90 -7.32 7.17
N LYS A 75 -18.19 -6.55 8.01
CA LYS A 75 -17.71 -5.22 7.62
C LYS A 75 -16.48 -5.41 6.74
N GLU A 76 -16.56 -4.96 5.49
CA GLU A 76 -15.39 -4.82 4.61
C GLU A 76 -14.35 -3.92 5.27
N LEU A 77 -13.14 -4.46 5.42
CA LEU A 77 -11.97 -3.77 5.95
C LEU A 77 -11.09 -3.27 4.81
N PHE A 78 -11.00 -4.04 3.72
CA PHE A 78 -10.14 -3.77 2.58
C PHE A 78 -10.67 -4.45 1.32
N GLU A 79 -10.46 -3.82 0.17
CA GLU A 79 -10.86 -4.34 -1.13
C GLU A 79 -9.84 -3.91 -2.22
N ILE A 80 -9.39 -4.88 -3.02
CA ILE A 80 -8.65 -4.68 -4.27
C ILE A 80 -9.56 -5.14 -5.40
N LYS A 81 -9.84 -4.26 -6.36
CA LYS A 81 -10.60 -4.55 -7.58
C LYS A 81 -9.73 -4.46 -8.83
N ASP A 82 -10.23 -5.04 -9.91
CA ASP A 82 -9.58 -5.03 -11.23
C ASP A 82 -8.19 -5.69 -11.26
N VAL A 83 -7.94 -6.61 -10.32
CA VAL A 83 -6.75 -7.47 -10.28
C VAL A 83 -6.63 -8.28 -11.57
N LYS A 84 -5.39 -8.55 -12.00
CA LYS A 84 -5.09 -9.34 -13.21
C LYS A 84 -4.13 -10.48 -12.91
N LEU A 85 -4.24 -11.05 -11.72
CA LEU A 85 -3.37 -12.11 -11.24
C LEU A 85 -3.88 -13.46 -11.73
N ASP A 86 -3.15 -14.07 -12.65
CA ASP A 86 -3.49 -15.41 -13.14
C ASP A 86 -3.12 -16.50 -12.13
N ALA A 87 -3.62 -17.71 -12.35
CA ALA A 87 -3.38 -18.84 -11.47
C ALA A 87 -1.88 -19.14 -11.26
N ALA A 88 -1.05 -19.04 -12.31
CA ALA A 88 0.36 -19.36 -12.21
C ALA A 88 1.11 -18.32 -11.35
N SER A 89 0.83 -17.04 -11.58
CA SER A 89 1.39 -15.95 -10.78
C SER A 89 0.90 -16.00 -9.33
N PHE A 90 -0.39 -16.28 -9.09
CA PHE A 90 -0.90 -16.47 -7.74
C PHE A 90 -0.18 -17.60 -7.01
N THR A 91 -0.06 -18.78 -7.64
CA THR A 91 0.62 -19.93 -7.02
C THR A 91 2.10 -19.65 -6.76
N ALA A 92 2.79 -19.00 -7.69
CA ALA A 92 4.20 -18.64 -7.51
C ALA A 92 4.36 -17.69 -6.33
N ALA A 93 3.57 -16.61 -6.30
CA ALA A 93 3.60 -15.60 -5.25
C ALA A 93 3.25 -16.17 -3.87
N PHE A 94 2.21 -17.01 -3.81
CA PHE A 94 1.81 -17.68 -2.58
C PHE A 94 2.88 -18.64 -2.05
N ASN A 95 3.55 -19.38 -2.93
CA ASN A 95 4.63 -20.28 -2.51
C ASN A 95 5.89 -19.55 -2.07
N GLU A 96 6.11 -18.33 -2.55
CA GLU A 96 7.26 -17.52 -2.21
C GLU A 96 7.11 -16.93 -0.80
N ASN A 97 6.03 -16.19 -0.56
CA ASN A 97 5.83 -15.44 0.69
C ASN A 97 4.38 -15.50 1.21
N GLY A 98 3.62 -16.55 0.89
CA GLY A 98 2.23 -16.67 1.33
C GLY A 98 1.35 -15.53 0.81
N LEU A 99 0.49 -15.01 1.69
CA LEU A 99 -0.43 -13.94 1.30
C LEU A 99 0.29 -12.63 0.95
N ASP A 100 1.40 -12.31 1.62
CA ASP A 100 2.20 -11.12 1.32
C ASP A 100 2.75 -11.16 -0.10
N GLY A 101 3.21 -12.35 -0.53
CA GLY A 101 3.61 -12.57 -1.91
C GLY A 101 2.45 -12.32 -2.87
N VAL A 102 1.25 -12.82 -2.56
CA VAL A 102 0.05 -12.61 -3.38
C VAL A 102 -0.33 -11.14 -3.48
N LEU A 103 -0.30 -10.38 -2.38
CA LEU A 103 -0.58 -8.94 -2.42
C LEU A 103 0.48 -8.20 -3.24
N SER A 104 1.76 -8.47 -3.03
CA SER A 104 2.84 -7.87 -3.81
C SER A 104 2.66 -8.15 -5.31
N ALA A 105 2.33 -9.39 -5.69
CA ALA A 105 2.06 -9.74 -7.08
C ALA A 105 0.78 -9.10 -7.64
N ALA A 106 -0.22 -8.82 -6.78
CA ALA A 106 -1.45 -8.14 -7.18
C ALA A 106 -1.26 -6.63 -7.42
N LEU A 107 -0.22 -6.04 -6.83
CA LEU A 107 0.07 -4.60 -6.80
C LEU A 107 1.36 -4.21 -7.55
N VAL A 108 1.86 -5.07 -8.46
CA VAL A 108 3.14 -4.84 -9.16
C VAL A 108 3.05 -3.89 -10.38
N GLY A 109 1.92 -3.23 -10.59
CA GLY A 109 1.84 -2.24 -11.68
C GLY A 109 0.85 -1.13 -11.36
N ASP A 110 0.80 -0.11 -12.22
CA ASP A 110 0.14 1.18 -11.96
C ASP A 110 -1.26 1.06 -11.34
N ASP A 111 -1.42 1.50 -10.09
CA ASP A 111 -2.61 1.31 -9.27
C ASP A 111 -3.21 2.61 -8.72
N ASP A 112 -4.52 2.57 -8.41
CA ASP A 112 -5.24 3.67 -7.75
C ASP A 112 -5.61 3.25 -6.33
N ILE A 113 -4.87 3.76 -5.35
CA ILE A 113 -4.97 3.38 -3.95
C ILE A 113 -5.61 4.51 -3.14
N LYS A 114 -6.65 4.15 -2.39
CA LYS A 114 -7.35 5.09 -1.52
C LYS A 114 -7.49 4.55 -0.09
N GLY A 115 -7.00 5.34 0.86
CA GLY A 115 -7.19 5.20 2.29
C GLY A 115 -8.64 5.38 2.75
N SER A 116 -8.82 5.14 4.03
CA SER A 116 -10.07 5.19 4.76
C SER A 116 -10.34 6.61 5.29
N LYS A 117 -10.76 6.75 6.55
CA LYS A 117 -10.91 8.06 7.22
C LYS A 117 -10.15 8.11 8.55
N GLY A 118 -9.44 7.04 8.88
CA GLY A 118 -8.56 6.96 10.05
C GLY A 118 -7.12 6.86 9.55
N ALA A 119 -6.17 6.72 10.47
CA ALA A 119 -4.77 6.51 10.09
C ALA A 119 -4.63 5.22 9.26
N ASP A 120 -4.08 5.36 8.06
CA ASP A 120 -3.85 4.27 7.12
C ASP A 120 -2.37 4.12 6.78
N TRP A 121 -1.99 2.93 6.33
CA TRP A 121 -0.70 2.71 5.66
C TRP A 121 -1.05 2.27 4.24
N LEU A 122 -0.59 3.02 3.26
CA LEU A 122 -0.82 2.78 1.85
C LEU A 122 0.51 2.41 1.21
N ASP A 123 0.55 1.26 0.55
CA ASP A 123 1.75 0.75 -0.12
C ASP A 123 1.42 0.46 -1.59
N GLY A 124 2.08 1.19 -2.49
CA GLY A 124 1.98 1.04 -3.95
C GLY A 124 2.72 -0.17 -4.50
N MET A 125 3.70 -0.69 -3.75
CA MET A 125 4.62 -1.75 -4.18
C MET A 125 5.45 -1.39 -5.42
N GLY A 126 4.90 -1.49 -6.62
CA GLY A 126 5.64 -1.08 -7.81
C GLY A 126 4.74 -0.77 -8.99
N GLY A 127 5.21 0.11 -9.87
CA GLY A 127 4.38 0.69 -10.93
C GLY A 127 4.35 2.20 -10.81
N GLU A 128 3.64 2.89 -11.69
CA GLU A 128 3.36 4.32 -11.51
C GLU A 128 2.01 4.50 -10.81
N ASP A 129 2.05 4.64 -9.49
CA ASP A 129 0.89 4.55 -8.62
C ASP A 129 0.30 5.92 -8.24
N ARG A 130 -0.95 5.89 -7.82
CA ARG A 130 -1.64 7.04 -7.24
C ARG A 130 -2.21 6.67 -5.87
N LEU A 131 -1.63 7.24 -4.81
CA LEU A 131 -2.04 7.01 -3.43
C LEU A 131 -2.75 8.22 -2.83
N VAL A 132 -3.83 7.99 -2.08
CA VAL A 132 -4.60 9.04 -1.37
C VAL A 132 -4.96 8.61 0.04
N GLY A 133 -4.45 9.29 1.06
CA GLY A 133 -4.77 9.03 2.48
C GLY A 133 -6.22 9.36 2.87
N ASP A 134 -6.74 10.49 2.39
CA ASP A 134 -8.07 11.07 2.72
C ASP A 134 -8.09 11.78 4.08
N LYS A 135 -8.31 11.07 5.19
CA LYS A 135 -8.26 11.65 6.54
C LYS A 135 -7.57 10.68 7.47
N GLY A 136 -6.82 11.21 8.43
CA GLY A 136 -6.03 10.39 9.33
C GLY A 136 -4.61 10.92 9.32
N ASP A 137 -3.78 10.42 10.23
CA ASP A 137 -2.34 10.60 10.10
C ASP A 137 -1.85 9.39 9.30
N ASP A 138 -1.64 9.57 7.99
CA ASP A 138 -1.47 8.46 7.06
C ASP A 138 0.01 8.23 6.70
N PHE A 139 0.40 6.97 6.48
CA PHE A 139 1.69 6.60 5.89
C PHE A 139 1.49 6.23 4.43
N LEU A 140 2.19 6.90 3.52
CA LEU A 140 2.07 6.69 2.08
C LEU A 140 3.43 6.29 1.51
N ASP A 141 3.57 5.03 1.10
CA ASP A 141 4.74 4.47 0.42
C ASP A 141 4.36 4.18 -1.04
N GLY A 142 4.95 4.93 -1.97
CA GLY A 142 4.73 4.71 -3.41
C GLY A 142 5.34 3.39 -3.89
N GLY A 143 6.41 2.92 -3.23
CA GLY A 143 7.17 1.78 -3.70
C GLY A 143 8.12 2.14 -4.84
N VAL A 144 8.26 1.24 -5.82
CA VAL A 144 9.15 1.43 -6.97
C VAL A 144 8.38 2.05 -8.13
N GLY A 145 8.75 3.25 -8.56
CA GLY A 145 8.10 3.85 -9.71
C GLY A 145 8.26 5.36 -9.80
N ASN A 146 7.21 6.03 -10.27
CA ASN A 146 7.14 7.49 -10.21
C ASN A 146 5.73 7.82 -9.75
N ASP A 147 5.56 7.98 -8.44
CA ASP A 147 4.24 7.90 -7.85
C ASP A 147 3.63 9.27 -7.58
N LEU A 148 2.30 9.32 -7.52
CA LEU A 148 1.55 10.48 -7.11
C LEU A 148 0.94 10.25 -5.72
N LEU A 149 1.48 10.94 -4.73
CA LEU A 149 1.09 10.83 -3.34
C LEU A 149 0.26 12.06 -2.89
N ILE A 150 -0.85 11.80 -2.20
CA ILE A 150 -1.77 12.81 -1.69
C ILE A 150 -2.14 12.43 -0.25
N GLY A 151 -1.63 13.15 0.75
CA GLY A 151 -1.88 12.83 2.16
C GLY A 151 -3.34 13.09 2.53
N GLY A 152 -3.82 14.30 2.26
CA GLY A 152 -5.16 14.73 2.62
C GLY A 152 -5.19 15.48 3.95
N HIS A 153 -5.97 14.99 4.91
CA HIS A 153 -6.17 15.66 6.18
C HIS A 153 -5.53 14.89 7.35
N GLY A 154 -4.44 15.44 7.88
CA GLY A 154 -3.84 14.99 9.13
C GLY A 154 -2.39 15.41 9.17
N SER A 155 -1.58 14.66 9.90
CA SER A 155 -0.12 14.72 9.87
C SER A 155 0.36 13.50 9.09
N ASP A 156 0.61 13.66 7.80
CA ASP A 156 0.88 12.54 6.91
C ASP A 156 2.38 12.29 6.77
N SER A 157 2.78 11.04 6.59
CA SER A 157 4.17 10.61 6.40
C SER A 157 4.33 10.00 5.01
N PHE A 158 5.05 10.72 4.15
CA PHE A 158 5.42 10.25 2.81
C PHE A 158 6.70 9.44 2.91
N VAL A 159 6.59 8.13 2.75
CA VAL A 159 7.69 7.18 2.85
C VAL A 159 8.47 7.19 1.55
N PHE A 160 9.79 7.35 1.65
CA PHE A 160 10.68 7.31 0.50
C PHE A 160 11.84 6.34 0.77
N LYS A 161 12.12 5.48 -0.21
CA LYS A 161 13.15 4.43 -0.15
C LYS A 161 14.07 4.51 -1.37
N VAL A 162 15.29 3.99 -1.23
CA VAL A 162 16.24 3.90 -2.37
C VAL A 162 15.64 3.05 -3.49
N GLY A 163 15.78 3.52 -4.73
CA GLY A 163 15.21 2.87 -5.90
C GLY A 163 13.71 3.08 -6.05
N GLY A 164 13.13 3.99 -5.27
CA GLY A 164 11.74 4.41 -5.39
C GLY A 164 11.48 5.26 -6.63
N GLY A 165 12.51 5.89 -7.21
CA GLY A 165 12.37 6.72 -8.41
C GLY A 165 11.97 8.15 -8.10
N THR A 166 11.14 8.78 -8.95
CA THR A 166 10.76 10.20 -8.81
C THR A 166 9.29 10.37 -8.45
N ASP A 167 9.03 10.64 -7.18
CA ASP A 167 7.69 10.78 -6.63
C ASP A 167 7.22 12.22 -6.54
N PHE A 168 5.89 12.40 -6.54
CA PHE A 168 5.22 13.68 -6.49
C PHE A 168 4.26 13.75 -5.32
N VAL A 169 4.54 14.62 -4.35
CA VAL A 169 3.62 14.93 -3.26
C VAL A 169 2.83 16.17 -3.59
N LYS A 170 1.49 16.07 -3.59
CA LYS A 170 0.63 17.14 -4.09
C LYS A 170 0.25 18.21 -3.05
N ASP A 171 0.14 17.82 -1.80
CA ASP A 171 -0.49 18.62 -0.73
C ASP A 171 0.32 18.70 0.56
N PHE A 172 1.65 18.54 0.45
CA PHE A 172 2.57 18.59 1.59
C PHE A 172 2.38 19.85 2.45
N ASN A 173 2.06 19.65 3.72
CA ASN A 173 1.69 20.68 4.67
C ASN A 173 2.81 20.97 5.68
N LEU A 174 3.40 22.17 5.61
CA LEU A 174 4.44 22.63 6.55
C LEU A 174 3.89 23.19 7.88
N GLY A 175 2.57 23.26 8.05
CA GLY A 175 1.93 23.99 9.14
C GLY A 175 1.91 23.25 10.49
N ASN A 176 2.06 23.99 11.60
CA ASN A 176 2.14 23.48 12.99
C ASN A 176 0.92 22.69 13.54
N LYS A 177 -0.11 22.41 12.74
CA LYS A 177 -1.26 21.56 13.11
C LYS A 177 -1.54 20.63 11.94
N GLY A 178 -1.10 19.37 12.04
CA GLY A 178 -1.10 18.46 10.89
C GLY A 178 0.08 18.78 9.97
N SER A 179 1.29 18.74 10.50
CA SER A 179 2.48 18.87 9.65
C SER A 179 2.74 17.52 8.99
N ASP A 180 3.08 17.55 7.72
CA ASP A 180 3.49 16.37 7.01
C ASP A 180 4.99 16.14 7.19
N PHE A 181 5.39 14.88 7.04
CA PHE A 181 6.75 14.43 7.19
C PHE A 181 7.16 13.60 5.98
N ILE A 182 8.45 13.58 5.72
CA ILE A 182 9.10 12.66 4.79
C ILE A 182 9.80 11.63 5.65
N ALA A 183 9.36 10.39 5.55
CA ALA A 183 9.92 9.28 6.31
C ALA A 183 10.89 8.51 5.41
N VAL A 184 12.14 8.39 5.84
CA VAL A 184 13.19 7.70 5.08
C VAL A 184 13.98 6.75 5.97
N ASP A 185 14.69 5.81 5.37
CA ASP A 185 15.72 5.07 6.10
C ASP A 185 16.72 6.04 6.74
N ALA A 186 17.15 5.75 7.96
CA ALA A 186 17.99 6.66 8.74
C ALA A 186 19.28 7.07 8.00
N ASP A 187 19.85 6.15 7.23
CA ASP A 187 21.05 6.37 6.43
C ASP A 187 20.82 7.34 5.25
N LEU A 188 19.57 7.57 4.82
CA LEU A 188 19.22 8.48 3.73
C LEU A 188 19.05 9.93 4.17
N ILE A 189 18.88 10.19 5.46
CA ILE A 189 18.65 11.55 5.98
C ILE A 189 19.79 12.49 5.59
N GLU A 190 21.04 12.02 5.64
CA GLU A 190 22.21 12.83 5.29
C GLU A 190 22.34 13.09 3.78
N PHE A 191 21.68 12.30 2.94
CA PHE A 191 21.70 12.44 1.48
C PHE A 191 20.58 13.34 0.94
N ALA A 192 19.64 13.76 1.80
CA ALA A 192 18.55 14.62 1.39
C ALA A 192 19.04 16.05 1.06
N HIS A 193 19.15 16.36 -0.23
CA HIS A 193 19.49 17.70 -0.71
C HIS A 193 18.29 18.33 -1.39
N TRP A 194 17.82 19.47 -0.88
CA TRP A 194 16.66 20.15 -1.45
C TRP A 194 16.98 21.47 -2.15
N GLN A 195 16.24 21.75 -3.22
CA GLN A 195 16.32 22.99 -3.98
C GLN A 195 14.95 23.39 -4.52
N GLN A 196 14.74 24.69 -4.68
CA GLN A 196 13.56 25.22 -5.35
C GLN A 196 13.65 24.95 -6.86
N ASP A 197 12.60 24.39 -7.45
CA ASP A 197 12.39 24.32 -8.90
C ASP A 197 11.01 24.86 -9.27
N GLY A 198 10.99 26.08 -9.82
CA GLY A 198 9.77 26.81 -10.09
C GLY A 198 8.93 27.00 -8.83
N LYS A 199 7.76 26.36 -8.77
CA LYS A 199 6.87 26.39 -7.60
C LYS A 199 6.98 25.14 -6.71
N ASN A 200 7.93 24.26 -6.97
CA ASN A 200 8.05 23.00 -6.25
C ASN A 200 9.35 22.99 -5.45
N LEU A 201 9.34 22.28 -4.34
CA LEU A 201 10.57 21.84 -3.69
C LEU A 201 10.96 20.49 -4.27
N VAL A 202 12.20 20.35 -4.70
CA VAL A 202 12.77 19.07 -5.15
C VAL A 202 13.77 18.62 -4.12
N ILE A 203 13.57 17.43 -3.57
CA ILE A 203 14.48 16.75 -2.66
C ILE A 203 15.15 15.63 -3.46
N ASP A 204 16.46 15.70 -3.58
CA ASP A 204 17.29 14.75 -4.32
C ASP A 204 18.03 13.87 -3.31
N PHE A 205 17.82 12.56 -3.41
CA PHE A 205 18.49 11.53 -2.58
C PHE A 205 19.66 10.87 -3.33
N GLY A 206 19.96 11.32 -4.56
CA GLY A 206 20.99 10.78 -5.44
C GLY A 206 20.43 9.91 -6.58
N GLY A 207 21.16 9.83 -7.69
CA GLY A 207 20.74 8.99 -8.82
C GLY A 207 19.44 9.47 -9.48
N GLU A 208 18.46 8.56 -9.58
CA GLU A 208 17.10 8.84 -10.08
C GLU A 208 16.09 9.10 -8.95
N ASP A 209 16.54 9.01 -7.69
CA ASP A 209 15.71 9.02 -6.49
C ASP A 209 15.41 10.46 -6.05
N LYS A 210 14.15 10.89 -6.24
CA LYS A 210 13.70 12.26 -5.97
C LYS A 210 12.30 12.29 -5.40
N LEU A 211 12.08 13.23 -4.47
CA LEU A 211 10.76 13.57 -3.98
C LEU A 211 10.44 15.02 -4.32
N ILE A 212 9.35 15.24 -5.07
CA ILE A 212 8.94 16.56 -5.55
C ILE A 212 7.69 17.00 -4.79
N LEU A 213 7.86 17.96 -3.88
CA LEU A 213 6.75 18.56 -3.14
C LEU A 213 6.17 19.73 -3.94
N LYS A 214 4.92 19.59 -4.36
CA LYS A 214 4.23 20.62 -5.15
C LYS A 214 3.84 21.81 -4.28
N HIS A 215 4.11 23.02 -4.78
CA HIS A 215 3.72 24.27 -4.11
C HIS A 215 4.30 24.46 -2.71
N VAL A 216 5.47 23.88 -2.46
CA VAL A 216 6.27 24.09 -1.25
C VAL A 216 7.43 25.02 -1.58
N ASP A 217 7.61 26.05 -0.76
CA ASP A 217 8.72 27.00 -0.88
C ASP A 217 9.92 26.53 -0.04
N ALA A 218 11.10 26.48 -0.65
CA ALA A 218 12.33 25.99 -0.03
C ALA A 218 12.79 26.81 1.19
N GLU A 219 12.36 28.07 1.29
CA GLU A 219 12.66 28.96 2.43
C GLU A 219 11.90 28.56 3.71
N ASP A 220 10.73 27.93 3.56
CA ASP A 220 9.89 27.47 4.67
C ASP A 220 10.19 26.01 5.05
N PHE A 221 10.93 25.29 4.20
CA PHE A 221 11.32 23.90 4.43
C PHE A 221 12.61 23.79 5.28
N SER A 222 12.69 22.75 6.10
CA SER A 222 13.87 22.44 6.90
C SER A 222 14.01 20.94 7.11
N SER A 223 15.19 20.49 7.53
CA SER A 223 15.45 19.07 7.84
C SER A 223 14.53 18.49 8.92
N ASN A 224 13.81 19.31 9.69
CA ASN A 224 12.87 18.81 10.71
C ASN A 224 11.64 18.11 10.10
N PHE A 225 11.37 18.30 8.81
CA PHE A 225 10.31 17.60 8.08
C PHE A 225 10.79 16.26 7.52
N ILE A 226 12.07 15.92 7.67
CA ILE A 226 12.64 14.64 7.25
C ILE A 226 12.94 13.84 8.52
N VAL A 227 12.28 12.71 8.67
CA VAL A 227 12.36 11.84 9.84
C VAL A 227 12.84 10.46 9.42
N ALA A 228 13.52 9.78 10.34
CA ALA A 228 13.78 8.36 10.17
C ALA A 228 12.44 7.62 10.22
N LEU A 229 12.26 6.64 9.34
CA LEU A 229 11.22 5.63 9.50
C LEU A 229 11.33 5.07 10.92
N PRO A 230 10.20 4.93 11.65
CA PRO A 230 10.24 4.23 12.92
C PRO A 230 10.87 2.85 12.68
N GLU A 231 11.87 2.47 13.48
CA GLU A 231 12.29 1.07 13.53
C GLU A 231 11.04 0.28 13.90
N ILE A 232 10.44 -0.40 12.92
CA ILE A 232 9.39 -1.36 13.16
C ILE A 232 10.09 -2.52 13.87
N VAL A 233 10.07 -2.49 15.20
CA VAL A 233 10.60 -3.55 16.08
C VAL A 233 9.61 -4.70 16.17
#